data_AF-A0A535HF16-F1
#
_entry.id   AF-A0A535HF16-F1
#
_cell.length_a   1.000
_cell.length_b   1.000
_cell.length_c   1.000
_cell.angle_alpha   90.00
_cell.angle_beta   90.00
_cell.angle_gamma   90.00
#
_symmetry.space_group_name_H-M   'P 1'
#
loop_
_entity.id
_entity.type
_entity.pdbx_description
1 polymer ?
#
loop_
_entity_poly.entity_id
_entity_poly.type
_entity_poly.pdbx_seq_one_letter_code
_entity_poly.pdbx_strand_id
1 'polypeptide(L)' 'MTAKKKKDAKPSALGRIVRAIDAAGRDADLARRSASDPKFRRGVQSDRRATLSKFTTVKHALADRERIEKAKKRT' A
#
# COMPACT_ATOMS: atom_id res chain seq x y z
N MET A 1 38.83 12.54 2.92
CA MET A 1 37.74 12.70 1.93
C MET A 1 36.44 12.19 2.54
N THR A 2 35.64 13.05 3.18
CA THR A 2 34.38 12.64 3.83
C THR A 2 33.25 12.63 2.80
N ALA A 3 32.70 11.44 2.55
CA ALA A 3 31.57 11.26 1.63
C ALA A 3 30.33 11.99 2.19
N LYS A 4 29.93 13.08 1.52
CA LYS A 4 28.65 13.76 1.80
C LYS A 4 27.50 12.80 1.52
N LYS A 5 26.82 12.35 2.58
CA LYS A 5 25.53 11.65 2.55
C LYS A 5 24.57 12.46 1.67
N LYS A 6 24.22 11.96 0.48
CA LYS A 6 23.19 12.58 -0.38
C LYS A 6 21.88 12.55 0.40
N LYS A 7 21.34 13.72 0.72
CA LYS A 7 20.02 13.88 1.35
C LYS A 7 19.00 13.14 0.49
N ASP A 8 18.19 12.28 1.11
CA ASP A 8 17.07 11.58 0.49
C ASP A 8 16.14 12.57 -0.19
N ALA A 9 16.35 12.78 -1.49
CA ALA A 9 15.50 13.64 -2.29
C ALA A 9 14.10 13.01 -2.30
N LYS A 10 13.10 13.77 -1.82
CA LYS A 10 11.70 13.33 -1.90
C LYS A 10 11.42 12.89 -3.34
N PRO A 11 10.84 11.70 -3.56
CA PRO A 11 10.63 11.19 -4.90
C PRO A 11 9.83 12.21 -5.71
N SER A 12 10.27 12.44 -6.95
CA SER A 12 9.57 13.27 -7.93
C SER A 12 8.13 12.79 -8.10
N ALA A 13 7.24 13.65 -8.60
CA ALA A 13 5.84 13.28 -8.84
C ALA A 13 5.74 11.99 -9.69
N LEU A 14 6.54 11.92 -10.76
CA LEU A 14 6.68 10.71 -11.60
C LEU A 14 7.16 9.50 -10.80
N GLY A 15 8.18 9.65 -9.94
CA GLY A 15 8.66 8.55 -9.11
C GLY A 15 7.62 8.02 -8.12
N ARG A 16 6.69 8.85 -7.65
CA ARG A 16 5.56 8.39 -6.81
C ARG A 16 4.53 7.62 -7.62
N ILE A 17 4.23 8.07 -8.83
CA ILE A 17 3.31 7.39 -9.74
C ILE A 17 3.86 6.00 -10.09
N VAL A 18 5.13 5.91 -10.50
CA VAL A 18 5.77 4.62 -10.82
C VAL A 18 5.70 3.66 -9.63
N ARG A 19 6.03 4.11 -8.41
CA ARG A 19 5.93 3.27 -7.20
C ARG A 19 4.50 2.79 -6.93
N ALA A 20 3.50 3.62 -7.18
CA ALA A 20 2.10 3.23 -7.01
C ALA A 20 1.69 2.16 -8.04
N ILE A 21 2.11 2.31 -9.29
CA ILE A 21 1.88 1.34 -10.37
C ILE A 21 2.56 0.01 -10.03
N ASP A 22 3.83 0.03 -9.63
CA ASP A 22 4.57 -1.18 -9.25
C ASP A 22 3.90 -1.91 -8.07
N ALA A 23 3.44 -1.16 -7.06
CA ALA A 23 2.72 -1.73 -5.91
C ALA A 23 1.40 -2.38 -6.34
N ALA A 24 0.65 -1.74 -7.25
CA ALA A 24 -0.58 -2.30 -7.79
C ALA A 24 -0.33 -3.58 -8.60
N GLY A 25 0.75 -3.61 -9.40
CA GLY A 25 1.16 -4.81 -10.14
C GLY A 25 1.47 -5.99 -9.22
N ARG A 26 2.26 -5.76 -8.16
CA ARG A 26 2.58 -6.79 -7.16
C ARG A 26 1.34 -7.30 -6.44
N ASP A 27 0.43 -6.41 -6.07
CA ASP A 27 -0.83 -6.78 -5.43
C ASP A 27 -1.73 -7.59 -6.36
N ALA A 28 -1.77 -7.27 -7.66
CA ALA A 28 -2.51 -8.06 -8.64
C ALA A 28 -1.97 -9.50 -8.75
N ASP A 29 -0.65 -9.67 -8.77
CA ASP A 29 -0.03 -10.99 -8.77
C ASP A 29 -0.28 -11.77 -7.48
N LEU A 30 -0.18 -11.09 -6.33
CA LEU A 30 -0.53 -11.67 -5.03
C LEU A 30 -2.00 -12.09 -4.99
N ALA A 31 -2.90 -11.28 -5.56
CA ALA A 31 -4.33 -11.57 -5.60
C ALA A 31 -4.60 -12.79 -6.47
N ARG A 32 -3.98 -12.90 -7.65
CA ARG A 32 -4.09 -14.09 -8.51
C ARG A 32 -3.63 -15.36 -7.80
N ARG A 33 -2.48 -15.30 -7.12
CA ARG A 33 -1.94 -16.44 -6.36
C ARG A 33 -2.82 -16.84 -5.17
N SER A 34 -3.43 -15.85 -4.51
CA SER A 34 -4.24 -16.08 -3.31
C SER A 34 -5.69 -16.42 -3.62
N ALA A 35 -6.18 -16.11 -4.83
CA ALA A 35 -7.58 -16.33 -5.22
C ALA A 35 -8.00 -17.81 -5.19
N SER A 36 -7.07 -18.72 -5.41
CA SER A 36 -7.28 -20.17 -5.33
C SER A 36 -7.04 -20.75 -3.93
N ASP A 37 -6.49 -19.98 -2.98
CA ASP A 37 -6.22 -20.48 -1.63
C ASP A 37 -7.51 -20.52 -0.77
N PRO A 38 -7.95 -21.71 -0.30
CA PRO A 38 -9.12 -21.83 0.57
C PRO A 38 -8.98 -21.08 1.90
N LYS A 39 -7.76 -20.97 2.45
CA LYS A 39 -7.51 -20.22 3.69
C LYS A 39 -7.72 -18.73 3.47
N PHE A 40 -7.26 -18.20 2.34
CA PHE A 40 -7.50 -16.82 1.95
C PHE A 40 -9.00 -16.53 1.80
N ARG A 41 -9.75 -17.40 1.11
CA ARG A 41 -11.21 -17.25 0.95
C ARG A 41 -11.95 -17.21 2.28
N ARG A 42 -11.64 -18.14 3.19
CA ARG A 42 -12.22 -18.16 4.54
C ARG A 42 -11.86 -16.90 5.33
N GLY A 43 -10.60 -16.47 5.26
CA GLY A 43 -10.13 -15.24 5.90
C GLY A 43 -10.88 -14.00 5.42
N VAL A 44 -11.14 -13.88 4.11
CA VAL A 44 -11.91 -12.75 3.55
C VAL A 44 -13.35 -12.72 4.08
N GLN A 45 -13.94 -13.87 4.38
CA GLN A 45 -15.29 -13.97 4.95
C GLN A 45 -15.31 -13.67 6.45
N SER A 46 -14.34 -14.18 7.22
CA SER A 46 -14.32 -14.03 8.68
C SER A 46 -13.77 -12.68 9.15
N ASP A 47 -12.64 -12.26 8.59
CA ASP A 47 -12.01 -10.97 8.88
C ASP A 47 -11.43 -10.40 7.59
N ARG A 48 -12.32 -9.73 6.86
CA ARG A 48 -11.99 -9.09 5.59
C ARG A 48 -10.87 -8.05 5.75
N ARG A 49 -10.88 -7.26 6.83
CA ARG A 49 -9.95 -6.14 6.99
C ARG A 49 -8.54 -6.64 7.27
N ALA A 50 -8.38 -7.59 8.19
CA ALA A 50 -7.08 -8.18 8.45
C ALA A 50 -6.57 -8.98 7.23
N THR A 51 -7.44 -9.73 6.57
CA THR A 51 -7.04 -10.57 5.42
C THR A 51 -6.60 -9.72 4.22
N LEU A 52 -7.30 -8.62 3.92
CA LEU A 52 -6.94 -7.71 2.83
C LEU A 52 -5.76 -6.78 3.18
N SER A 53 -5.38 -6.64 4.44
CA SER A 53 -4.20 -5.85 4.85
C SER A 53 -2.87 -6.41 4.31
N LYS A 54 -2.87 -7.62 3.77
CA LYS A 54 -1.71 -8.21 3.08
C LYS A 54 -1.35 -7.46 1.80
N PHE A 55 -2.32 -6.81 1.15
CA PHE A 55 -2.13 -6.00 -0.04
C PHE A 55 -1.58 -4.62 0.31
N THR A 56 -0.53 -4.21 -0.39
CA THR A 56 0.20 -2.97 -0.12
C THR A 56 -0.64 -1.74 -0.45
N THR A 57 -1.41 -1.80 -1.53
CA THR A 57 -2.37 -0.77 -1.95
C THR A 57 -3.48 -0.56 -0.93
N VAL A 58 -3.98 -1.64 -0.30
CA VAL A 58 -4.98 -1.55 0.78
C VAL A 58 -4.42 -0.82 1.99
N LYS A 59 -3.18 -1.11 2.38
CA LYS A 59 -2.49 -0.37 3.45
C LYS A 59 -2.34 1.11 3.11
N HIS A 60 -1.95 1.42 1.87
CA HIS A 60 -1.84 2.81 1.42
C HIS A 60 -3.18 3.54 1.45
N ALA A 61 -4.26 2.93 0.97
CA ALA A 61 -5.59 3.50 1.00
C ALA A 61 -6.08 3.78 2.43
N LEU A 62 -5.80 2.88 3.39
CA LEU A 62 -6.12 3.11 4.79
C LEU A 62 -5.34 4.29 5.38
N ALA A 63 -4.03 4.36 5.10
CA ALA A 63 -3.19 5.47 5.56
C ALA A 63 -3.63 6.81 4.96
N ASP A 64 -4.01 6.84 3.68
CA ASP A 64 -4.52 8.05 3.04
C ASP A 64 -5.87 8.47 3.60
N ARG A 65 -6.76 7.52 3.90
CA ARG A 65 -8.02 7.82 4.60
C ARG A 65 -7.75 8.45 5.97
N GLU A 66 -6.81 7.91 6.75
CA GLU A 66 -6.43 8.50 8.04
C GLU A 66 -5.84 9.90 7.91
N ARG A 67 -5.01 10.15 6.88
CA ARG A 67 -4.48 11.49 6.60
C ARG A 67 -5.59 12.48 6.24
N ILE A 68 -6.52 12.08 5.38
CA ILE A 68 -7.66 12.91 4.97
C ILE A 68 -8.54 13.23 6.18
N GLU A 69 -8.86 12.25 7.02
CA GLU A 69 -9.67 12.48 8.22
C GLU A 69 -8.96 13.39 9.23
N LYS A 70 -7.64 13.27 9.39
CA LYS A 70 -6.86 14.22 10.21
C LYS A 70 -6.84 15.63 9.63
N ALA A 71 -6.78 15.76 8.30
CA ALA A 71 -6.83 17.05 7.64
C ALA A 71 -8.20 17.74 7.82
N LYS A 72 -9.29 17.00 7.64
CA LYS A 72 -10.66 17.49 7.88
C LYS A 72 -10.91 17.94 9.32
N LYS A 73 -10.29 17.29 10.31
CA LYS A 73 -10.42 17.68 11.72
C LYS A 73 -9.62 18.93 12.10
N ARG A 74 -8.69 19.36 11.24
CA ARG A 74 -7.84 20.54 11.47
C ARG A 74 -8.38 21.82 10.81
N THR A 75 -9.32 21.66 9.89
CA THR A 75 -10.11 22.73 9.27
C THR A 75 -11.41 22.92 10.03
#